data_AF-A0A5A8AIE2-F1
#
_entry.id   AF-A0A5A8AIE2-F1
#
_cell.length_a   1.000
_cell.length_b   1.000
_cell.length_c   1.000
_cell.angle_alpha   90.00
_cell.angle_beta   90.00
_cell.angle_gamma   90.00
#
_symmetry.space_group_name_H-M   'P 1'
#
loop_
_entity.id
_entity.type
_entity.pdbx_description
1 polymer ?
#
loop_
_entity_poly.entity_id
_entity_poly.type
_entity_poly.pdbx_seq_one_letter_code
_entity_poly.pdbx_strand_id
1 'polypeptide(L)'
;MKTILSVALLLMASVFHSQTKDIAGIYGEGLLNRLNPAASYIELKPDSTFIYNYYGKKYEGHWKLSGNRVLLNPDLKKEFAKVKMKESRNDSDSITIKISYIPKKDDSGNTVSDGFKMATVYFDKKANYINILKSPYVKSSGRAPYIDRQNILNKENSVSVSKKDFSQLGFRTHNLSNYLIFNKANKDSNVFEFEIEDIAAYEDNIRDEFFILDGKSLYYPNKKGKIDVMQLPLMKKKM
;
A
#
# COMPACT_ATOMS: atom_id res chain seq x y z
N MET A 1 -19.06 -17.82 40.50
CA MET A 1 -18.82 -16.87 39.38
C MET A 1 -17.43 -16.99 38.77
N LYS A 2 -16.32 -17.05 39.54
CA LYS A 2 -14.96 -17.19 38.97
C LYS A 2 -14.76 -18.48 38.16
N THR A 3 -15.24 -19.62 38.66
CA THR A 3 -15.17 -20.93 37.99
C THR A 3 -15.94 -21.00 36.67
N ILE A 4 -17.11 -20.37 36.58
CA ILE A 4 -17.93 -20.33 35.36
C ILE A 4 -17.25 -19.47 34.29
N LEU A 5 -16.63 -18.36 34.68
CA LEU A 5 -15.88 -17.49 33.77
C LEU A 5 -14.63 -18.19 33.22
N SER A 6 -13.90 -18.94 34.06
CA SER A 6 -12.73 -19.73 33.63
C SER A 6 -13.10 -20.85 32.67
N VAL A 7 -14.20 -21.56 32.93
CA VAL A 7 -14.72 -22.62 32.03
C VAL A 7 -15.19 -22.02 30.71
N ALA A 8 -15.88 -20.87 30.72
CA ALA A 8 -16.27 -20.16 29.51
C ALA A 8 -15.06 -19.70 28.68
N LEU A 9 -13.99 -19.19 29.32
CA LEU A 9 -12.75 -18.83 28.64
C LEU A 9 -12.04 -20.05 28.01
N LEU A 10 -11.99 -21.18 28.72
CA LEU A 10 -11.40 -22.44 28.23
C LEU A 10 -12.18 -23.01 27.03
N LEU A 11 -13.52 -22.95 27.08
CA LEU A 11 -14.38 -23.37 25.98
C LEU A 11 -14.25 -22.44 24.76
N MET A 12 -14.15 -21.13 24.96
CA MET A 12 -13.90 -20.21 23.85
C MET A 12 -12.52 -20.43 23.23
N ALA A 13 -11.47 -20.58 24.04
CA ALA A 13 -10.12 -20.85 23.55
C ALA A 13 -10.03 -22.16 22.73
N SER A 14 -10.74 -23.22 23.15
CA SER A 14 -10.77 -24.49 22.42
C SER A 14 -11.57 -24.43 21.11
N VAL A 15 -12.68 -23.68 21.06
CA VAL A 15 -13.41 -23.44 19.81
C VAL A 15 -12.58 -22.63 18.81
N PHE A 16 -11.90 -21.57 19.26
CA PHE A 16 -10.98 -20.81 18.42
C PHE A 16 -9.82 -21.67 17.91
N HIS A 17 -9.26 -22.54 18.75
CA HIS A 17 -8.16 -23.43 18.38
C HIS A 17 -8.58 -24.59 17.45
N SER A 18 -9.85 -25.02 17.49
CA SER A 18 -10.39 -26.00 16.55
C SER A 18 -10.61 -25.39 15.17
N GLN A 19 -11.18 -24.18 15.10
CA GLN A 19 -11.40 -23.48 13.84
C GLN A 19 -10.09 -23.13 13.12
N THR A 20 -9.04 -22.77 13.85
CA THR A 20 -7.72 -22.51 13.24
C THR A 20 -7.09 -23.76 12.65
N LYS A 21 -7.25 -24.93 13.28
CA LYS A 21 -6.75 -26.22 12.75
C LYS A 21 -7.46 -26.64 11.47
N ASP A 22 -8.77 -26.42 11.36
CA ASP A 22 -9.54 -26.79 10.16
C ASP A 22 -9.21 -25.92 8.95
N ILE A 23 -8.73 -24.70 9.18
CA ILE A 23 -8.37 -23.74 8.14
C ILE A 23 -6.89 -23.85 7.76
N ALA A 24 -6.02 -24.21 8.71
CA ALA A 24 -4.60 -24.41 8.43
C ALA A 24 -4.38 -25.43 7.30
N GLY A 25 -3.38 -25.17 6.46
CA GLY A 25 -3.04 -25.97 5.29
C GLY A 25 -2.46 -25.15 4.16
N ILE A 26 -2.11 -25.83 3.06
CA ILE A 26 -1.54 -25.21 1.87
C ILE A 26 -2.66 -25.04 0.84
N TYR A 27 -2.86 -23.82 0.36
CA TYR A 27 -3.80 -23.45 -0.70
C TYR A 27 -3.00 -23.00 -1.92
N GLY A 28 -3.35 -23.46 -3.11
CA GLY A 28 -2.65 -23.06 -4.33
C GLY A 28 -3.53 -23.05 -5.57
N GLU A 29 -3.06 -22.41 -6.64
CA GLU A 29 -3.73 -22.40 -7.94
C GLU A 29 -3.75 -23.80 -8.57
N GLY A 30 -4.95 -24.34 -8.82
CA GLY A 30 -5.20 -25.51 -9.68
C GLY A 30 -4.93 -26.92 -9.10
N LEU A 31 -5.62 -27.91 -9.69
CA LEU A 31 -5.59 -29.35 -9.36
C LEU A 31 -4.29 -30.09 -9.73
N LEU A 32 -3.35 -29.43 -10.40
CA LEU A 32 -2.17 -30.09 -10.97
C LEU A 32 -0.92 -29.82 -10.11
N ASN A 33 -0.48 -30.91 -9.46
CA ASN A 33 0.78 -31.12 -8.77
C ASN A 33 2.03 -30.85 -9.64
N ARG A 34 2.28 -29.62 -10.09
CA ARG A 34 3.59 -29.28 -10.65
C ARG A 34 4.12 -27.98 -10.06
N LEU A 35 5.34 -28.11 -9.54
CA LEU A 35 6.25 -27.11 -9.01
C LEU A 35 6.50 -26.00 -10.03
N ASN A 36 5.52 -25.11 -10.23
CA ASN A 36 5.83 -23.80 -10.75
C ASN A 36 6.20 -22.93 -9.52
N PRO A 37 7.49 -22.61 -9.30
CA PRO A 37 7.89 -21.72 -8.21
C PRO A 37 7.29 -20.32 -8.35
N ALA A 38 6.76 -19.96 -9.52
CA ALA A 38 6.04 -18.72 -9.75
C ALA A 38 4.51 -18.83 -9.58
N ALA A 39 3.95 -20.02 -9.28
CA ALA A 39 2.52 -20.15 -9.01
C ALA A 39 2.17 -19.58 -7.64
N SER A 40 1.02 -18.90 -7.55
CA SER A 40 0.55 -18.33 -6.30
C SER A 40 0.11 -19.44 -5.34
N TYR A 41 0.58 -19.40 -4.10
CA TYR A 41 0.15 -20.30 -3.03
C TYR A 41 0.21 -19.61 -1.69
N ILE A 42 -0.67 -20.00 -0.77
CA ILE A 42 -0.60 -19.60 0.63
C ILE A 42 -0.62 -20.82 1.55
N GLU A 43 0.34 -20.88 2.45
CA GLU A 43 0.39 -21.83 3.55
C GLU A 43 -0.07 -21.11 4.81
N LEU A 44 -1.18 -21.56 5.40
CA LEU A 44 -1.66 -21.10 6.70
C LEU A 44 -1.24 -22.13 7.74
N LYS A 45 -0.37 -21.74 8.68
CA LYS A 45 0.12 -22.63 9.73
C LYS A 45 -0.78 -22.57 10.97
N PRO A 46 -0.92 -23.68 11.74
CA PRO A 46 -1.76 -23.72 12.94
C PRO A 46 -1.36 -22.72 14.04
N ASP A 47 -0.11 -22.28 14.05
CA ASP A 47 0.44 -21.27 14.98
C ASP A 47 0.08 -19.82 14.58
N SER A 48 -0.85 -19.65 13.61
CA SER A 48 -1.27 -18.35 13.08
C SER A 48 -0.18 -17.62 12.30
N THR A 49 0.84 -18.31 11.80
CA THR A 49 1.80 -17.77 10.81
C THR A 49 1.45 -18.20 9.39
N PHE A 50 1.86 -17.44 8.38
CA PHE A 50 1.64 -17.79 6.98
C PHE A 50 2.92 -17.68 6.13
N ILE A 51 2.93 -18.43 5.02
CA ILE A 51 3.85 -18.22 3.90
C ILE A 51 3.00 -17.98 2.67
N TYR A 52 3.13 -16.82 2.04
CA TYR A 52 2.44 -16.47 0.81
C TYR A 52 3.46 -16.27 -0.30
N ASN A 53 3.34 -17.08 -1.35
CA ASN A 53 4.02 -16.85 -2.61
C ASN A 53 3.06 -16.18 -3.57
N TYR A 54 3.39 -14.97 -4.01
CA TYR A 54 2.65 -14.26 -5.03
C TYR A 54 3.57 -14.03 -6.22
N TYR A 55 3.31 -14.75 -7.32
CA TYR A 55 4.10 -14.68 -8.55
C TYR A 55 5.63 -14.79 -8.35
N GLY A 56 6.08 -15.67 -7.44
CA GLY A 56 7.49 -15.92 -7.15
C GLY A 56 8.09 -15.07 -6.04
N LYS A 57 7.36 -14.08 -5.51
CA LYS A 57 7.76 -13.32 -4.32
C LYS A 57 7.19 -13.98 -3.07
N LYS A 58 8.07 -14.30 -2.12
CA LYS A 58 7.69 -14.92 -0.85
C LYS A 58 7.50 -13.87 0.24
N TYR A 59 6.47 -14.09 1.04
CA TYR A 59 6.07 -13.22 2.12
C TYR A 59 5.67 -14.07 3.31
N GLU A 60 6.01 -13.60 4.50
CA GLU A 60 5.75 -14.31 5.74
C GLU A 60 5.18 -13.33 6.76
N GLY A 61 4.35 -13.84 7.66
CA GLY A 61 3.71 -13.00 8.67
C GLY A 61 2.68 -13.76 9.48
N HIS A 62 1.76 -13.01 10.08
CA HIS A 62 0.68 -13.56 10.89
C HIS A 62 -0.66 -13.49 10.17
N TRP A 63 -1.51 -14.49 10.36
CA TRP A 63 -2.87 -14.47 9.83
C TRP A 63 -3.89 -14.59 10.95
N LYS A 64 -5.11 -14.11 10.68
CA LYS A 64 -6.24 -14.23 11.60
C LYS A 64 -7.52 -14.48 10.83
N LEU A 65 -8.36 -15.38 11.34
CA LEU A 65 -9.71 -15.56 10.84
C LEU A 65 -10.64 -14.49 11.44
N SER A 66 -11.40 -13.81 10.58
CA SER A 66 -12.49 -12.91 10.96
C SER A 66 -13.73 -13.23 10.13
N GLY A 67 -14.68 -13.96 10.72
CA GLY A 67 -15.81 -14.54 9.97
C GLY A 67 -15.32 -15.50 8.90
N ASN A 68 -15.65 -15.23 7.63
CA ASN A 68 -15.16 -16.00 6.49
C ASN A 68 -13.94 -15.34 5.81
N ARG A 69 -13.21 -14.46 6.50
CA ARG A 69 -12.04 -13.77 5.95
C ARG A 69 -10.76 -14.21 6.65
N VAL A 70 -9.80 -14.69 5.87
CA VAL A 70 -8.41 -14.89 6.34
C VAL A 70 -7.69 -13.57 6.12
N LEU A 71 -7.47 -12.82 7.19
CA LEU A 71 -6.75 -11.55 7.18
C LEU A 71 -5.25 -11.82 7.28
N LEU A 72 -4.43 -11.26 6.40
CA LEU A 72 -2.98 -11.31 6.49
C LEU A 72 -2.44 -10.05 7.15
N ASN A 73 -1.55 -10.24 8.11
CA ASN A 73 -0.92 -9.20 8.93
C ASN A 73 -1.92 -8.19 9.55
N PRO A 74 -3.00 -8.64 10.20
CA PRO A 74 -4.08 -7.76 10.68
C PRO A 74 -3.64 -6.74 11.74
N ASP A 75 -2.55 -7.02 12.46
CA ASP A 75 -2.05 -6.19 13.55
C ASP A 75 -0.98 -5.19 13.09
N LEU A 76 -0.50 -5.29 11.85
CA LEU A 76 0.46 -4.34 11.29
C LEU A 76 -0.28 -3.05 10.88
N LYS A 77 -0.07 -1.98 11.64
CA LYS A 77 -0.59 -0.65 11.27
C LYS A 77 0.05 -0.20 9.97
N LYS A 78 -0.77 0.30 9.04
CA LYS A 78 -0.27 0.91 7.81
C LYS A 78 0.46 2.21 8.14
N GLU A 79 1.75 2.24 7.86
CA GLU A 79 2.51 3.49 7.82
C GLU A 79 2.27 4.18 6.48
N PHE A 80 2.23 5.50 6.51
CA PHE A 80 2.13 6.34 5.33
C PHE A 80 3.29 7.33 5.35
N ALA A 81 3.72 7.75 4.16
CA ALA A 81 4.72 8.80 4.06
C ALA A 81 4.23 10.06 4.80
N LYS A 82 5.11 10.68 5.60
CA LYS A 82 4.78 11.95 6.25
C LYS A 82 5.18 13.07 5.31
N VAL A 83 4.27 14.01 5.10
CA VAL A 83 4.52 15.15 4.22
C VAL A 83 4.28 16.44 4.98
N LYS A 84 5.25 17.34 4.88
CA LYS A 84 5.14 18.72 5.37
C LYS A 84 5.30 19.67 4.18
N MET A 85 4.62 20.81 4.24
CA MET A 85 4.77 21.87 3.27
C MET A 85 5.42 23.08 3.95
N LYS A 86 6.45 23.63 3.30
CA LYS A 86 7.01 24.95 3.61
C LYS A 86 6.68 25.86 2.43
N GLU A 87 6.25 27.07 2.72
CA GLU A 87 6.00 28.08 1.70
C GLU A 87 6.90 29.29 1.88
N SER A 88 7.32 29.86 0.75
CA SER A 88 8.14 31.08 0.71
C SER A 88 7.85 31.86 -0.57
N ARG A 89 8.48 33.02 -0.69
CA ARG A 89 8.37 33.92 -1.83
C ARG A 89 9.71 34.08 -2.52
N ASN A 90 9.69 34.13 -3.84
CA ASN A 90 10.79 34.60 -4.68
C ASN A 90 10.27 35.61 -5.71
N ASP A 91 11.18 36.21 -6.48
CA ASP A 91 10.84 37.23 -7.49
C ASP A 91 10.38 36.65 -8.84
N SER A 92 10.21 35.32 -8.93
CA SER A 92 9.76 34.67 -10.17
C SER A 92 8.29 34.91 -10.44
N ASP A 93 7.93 35.09 -11.71
CA ASP A 93 6.54 35.10 -12.16
C ASP A 93 5.97 33.69 -12.42
N SER A 94 6.49 32.70 -11.69
CA SER A 94 6.04 31.32 -11.74
C SER A 94 5.79 30.80 -10.32
N ILE A 95 5.05 29.69 -10.22
CA ILE A 95 4.97 28.92 -8.99
C ILE A 95 6.02 27.82 -9.04
N THR A 96 6.93 27.80 -8.09
CA THR A 96 7.93 26.75 -7.91
C THR A 96 7.42 25.71 -6.92
N ILE A 97 7.36 24.45 -7.33
CA ILE A 97 7.12 23.32 -6.45
C ILE A 97 8.43 22.56 -6.29
N LYS A 98 8.90 22.42 -5.05
CA LYS A 98 10.13 21.72 -4.70
C LYS A 98 9.82 20.43 -3.95
N ILE A 99 10.55 19.37 -4.25
CA ILE A 99 10.40 18.06 -3.62
C ILE A 99 11.68 17.76 -2.84
N SER A 100 11.56 17.69 -1.51
CA SER A 100 12.62 17.29 -0.61
C SER A 100 12.31 15.89 -0.07
N TYR A 101 12.90 14.88 -0.70
CA TYR A 101 12.63 13.48 -0.40
C TYR A 101 13.64 12.92 0.60
N ILE A 102 13.14 12.36 1.71
CA ILE A 102 13.93 11.76 2.78
C ILE A 102 13.69 10.24 2.74
N PRO A 103 14.66 9.44 2.27
CA PRO A 103 14.50 7.98 2.20
C PRO A 103 14.41 7.35 3.58
N LYS A 104 13.59 6.30 3.71
CA LYS A 104 13.58 5.45 4.90
C LYS A 104 14.87 4.64 4.97
N LYS A 105 15.50 4.62 6.15
CA LYS A 105 16.67 3.78 6.47
C LYS A 105 16.35 2.78 7.57
N ASP A 106 17.02 1.63 7.56
CA ASP A 106 17.03 0.68 8.67
C ASP A 106 18.00 1.10 9.77
N ASP A 107 18.04 0.33 10.86
CA ASP A 107 18.93 0.59 12.02
C ASP A 107 20.42 0.51 11.66
N SER A 108 20.76 -0.16 10.55
CA SER A 108 22.11 -0.24 10.00
C SER A 108 22.43 0.91 9.03
N GLY A 109 21.49 1.83 8.80
CA GLY A 109 21.64 2.98 7.91
C GLY A 109 21.42 2.68 6.42
N ASN A 110 21.04 1.45 6.06
CA ASN A 110 20.77 1.08 4.67
C ASN A 110 19.41 1.65 4.23
N THR A 111 19.33 2.10 2.98
CA THR A 111 18.06 2.60 2.43
C THR A 111 17.12 1.43 2.16
N VAL A 112 15.93 1.48 2.76
CA VAL A 112 14.88 0.46 2.63
C VAL A 112 13.63 0.97 1.90
N SER A 113 13.59 2.24 1.51
CA SER A 113 12.53 2.80 0.65
C SER A 113 12.83 2.58 -0.83
N ASP A 114 11.78 2.52 -1.67
CA ASP A 114 11.92 2.43 -3.14
C ASP A 114 12.37 3.74 -3.81
N GLY A 115 12.53 4.83 -3.05
CA GLY A 115 12.88 6.13 -3.58
C GLY A 115 11.65 6.91 -4.09
N PHE A 116 11.83 8.22 -4.30
CA PHE A 116 10.79 9.05 -4.90
C PHE A 116 10.45 8.57 -6.32
N LYS A 117 9.21 8.14 -6.52
CA LYS A 117 8.66 7.73 -7.83
C LYS A 117 7.89 8.87 -8.50
N MET A 118 6.88 9.40 -7.82
CA MET A 118 5.98 10.43 -8.34
C MET A 118 5.26 11.14 -7.20
N ALA A 119 4.95 12.43 -7.41
CA ALA A 119 3.94 13.15 -6.66
C ALA A 119 2.90 13.78 -7.60
N THR A 120 1.70 14.01 -7.10
CA THR A 120 0.65 14.74 -7.80
C THR A 120 0.27 15.95 -6.97
N VAL A 121 0.24 17.12 -7.61
CA VAL A 121 -0.16 18.38 -6.97
C VAL A 121 -1.31 18.97 -7.75
N TYR A 122 -2.35 19.44 -7.07
CA TYR A 122 -3.42 20.23 -7.68
C TYR A 122 -3.67 21.52 -6.92
N PHE A 123 -4.17 22.53 -7.66
CA PHE A 123 -4.50 23.86 -7.14
C PHE A 123 -6.02 23.99 -7.07
N ASP A 124 -6.57 24.11 -5.85
CA ASP A 124 -8.00 24.18 -5.50
C ASP A 124 -8.88 23.00 -5.96
N LYS A 125 -8.82 22.63 -7.25
CA LYS A 125 -9.61 21.59 -7.89
C LYS A 125 -8.71 20.48 -8.41
N LYS A 126 -9.08 19.23 -8.12
CA LYS A 126 -8.36 18.01 -8.57
C LYS A 126 -8.15 17.94 -10.08
N ALA A 127 -9.02 18.54 -10.89
CA ALA A 127 -8.88 18.55 -12.35
C ALA A 127 -7.69 19.40 -12.84
N ASN A 128 -7.18 20.32 -12.03
CA ASN A 128 -6.05 21.20 -12.33
C ASN A 128 -4.75 20.67 -11.71
N TYR A 129 -4.48 19.38 -11.92
CA TYR A 129 -3.29 18.73 -11.38
C TYR A 129 -2.10 18.75 -12.34
N ILE A 130 -0.93 18.56 -11.74
CA ILE A 130 0.30 18.17 -12.40
C ILE A 130 0.85 16.91 -11.73
N ASN A 131 1.53 16.07 -12.51
CA ASN A 131 2.34 14.97 -11.97
C ASN A 131 3.80 15.38 -11.99
N ILE A 132 4.51 15.19 -10.89
CA ILE A 132 5.91 15.53 -10.69
C ILE A 132 6.71 14.23 -10.65
N LEU A 133 7.66 14.06 -11.57
CA LEU A 133 8.47 12.86 -11.72
C LEU A 133 9.96 13.19 -11.78
N LYS A 134 10.83 12.23 -11.45
CA LYS A 134 12.29 12.35 -11.63
C LYS A 134 12.72 12.25 -13.10
N SER A 135 11.98 11.50 -13.90
CA SER A 135 12.28 11.26 -15.31
C SER A 135 10.98 11.07 -16.09
N PRO A 136 10.98 11.32 -17.41
CA PRO A 136 9.83 11.07 -18.26
C PRO A 136 9.38 9.61 -18.17
N TYR A 137 8.09 9.41 -17.91
CA TYR A 137 7.45 8.11 -17.95
C TYR A 137 6.83 7.87 -19.32
N VAL A 138 7.31 6.84 -20.02
CA VAL A 138 6.72 6.36 -21.27
C VAL A 138 6.07 5.01 -21.01
N LYS A 139 4.78 4.90 -21.34
CA LYS A 139 4.01 3.68 -21.20
C LYS A 139 4.65 2.55 -22.02
N SER A 140 5.17 1.52 -21.36
CA SER A 140 5.88 0.41 -22.01
C SER A 140 4.97 -0.74 -22.47
N SER A 141 3.73 -0.80 -22.00
CA SER A 141 2.78 -1.86 -22.38
C SER A 141 1.34 -1.38 -22.31
N GLY A 142 0.43 -2.01 -23.05
CA GLY A 142 -1.00 -1.64 -23.07
C GLY A 142 -1.68 -1.64 -21.69
N ARG A 143 -1.20 -2.45 -20.75
CA ARG A 143 -1.73 -2.58 -19.37
C ARG A 143 -1.15 -1.57 -18.37
N ALA A 144 -0.02 -0.96 -18.68
CA ALA A 144 0.58 0.03 -17.80
C ALA A 144 -0.26 1.33 -17.76
N PRO A 145 -0.35 2.00 -16.60
CA PRO A 145 -1.10 3.26 -16.48
C PRO A 145 -0.45 4.33 -17.35
N TYR A 146 -1.28 5.14 -18.02
CA TYR A 146 -0.78 6.35 -18.67
C TYR A 146 -0.68 7.46 -17.63
N ILE A 147 0.47 8.16 -17.60
CA ILE A 147 0.69 9.32 -16.73
C ILE A 147 0.69 10.57 -17.60
N ASP A 148 -0.32 11.40 -17.45
CA ASP A 148 -0.43 12.67 -18.16
C ASP A 148 0.18 13.83 -17.35
N ARG A 149 0.33 15.01 -17.97
CA ARG A 149 0.75 16.27 -17.33
C ARG A 149 2.04 16.13 -16.51
N GLN A 150 3.00 15.42 -17.08
CA GLN A 150 4.28 15.14 -16.46
C GLN A 150 5.15 16.41 -16.44
N ASN A 151 5.58 16.79 -15.24
CA ASN A 151 6.54 17.84 -14.98
C ASN A 151 7.76 17.16 -14.35
N ILE A 152 8.91 17.32 -14.99
CA ILE A 152 10.13 16.60 -14.60
C ILE A 152 10.97 17.48 -13.69
N LEU A 153 11.36 16.93 -12.54
CA LEU A 153 12.23 17.61 -11.59
C LEU A 153 13.53 18.03 -12.27
N ASN A 154 13.93 19.29 -12.07
CA ASN A 154 15.27 19.75 -12.43
C ASN A 154 16.32 19.26 -11.41
N LYS A 155 17.57 19.70 -11.59
CA LYS A 155 18.69 19.30 -10.73
C LYS A 155 18.51 19.77 -9.29
N GLU A 156 17.73 20.84 -9.08
CA GLU A 156 17.38 21.42 -7.79
C GLU A 156 16.16 20.73 -7.14
N ASN A 157 15.69 19.62 -7.71
CA ASN A 157 14.47 18.90 -7.30
C ASN A 157 13.22 19.80 -7.28
N SER A 158 13.06 20.61 -8.32
CA SER A 158 11.91 21.51 -8.46
C SER A 158 11.30 21.47 -9.85
N VAL A 159 10.05 21.91 -9.93
CA VAL A 159 9.32 22.20 -11.16
C VAL A 159 8.71 23.60 -11.07
N SER A 160 8.62 24.28 -12.19
CA SER A 160 7.95 25.58 -12.28
C SER A 160 6.70 25.47 -13.14
N VAL A 161 5.60 26.07 -12.68
CA VAL A 161 4.35 26.19 -13.44
C VAL A 161 3.94 27.64 -13.54
N SER A 162 3.12 27.97 -14.54
CA SER A 162 2.58 29.32 -14.71
C SER A 162 1.89 29.80 -13.42
N LYS A 163 2.18 31.04 -13.06
CA LYS A 163 1.57 31.69 -11.91
C LYS A 163 0.07 31.75 -12.06
N LYS A 164 -0.63 31.49 -10.96
CA LYS A 164 -2.08 31.52 -10.86
C LYS A 164 -2.45 31.79 -9.41
N ASP A 165 -3.60 32.40 -9.21
CA ASP A 165 -4.17 32.54 -7.87
C ASP A 165 -4.81 31.23 -7.45
N PHE A 166 -4.61 30.85 -6.19
CA PHE A 166 -5.21 29.68 -5.58
C PHE A 166 -5.22 29.81 -4.06
N SER A 167 -6.10 29.06 -3.40
CA SER A 167 -6.26 29.07 -1.95
C SER A 167 -5.62 27.87 -1.26
N GLN A 168 -5.61 26.71 -1.93
CA GLN A 168 -5.11 25.46 -1.37
C GLN A 168 -4.38 24.60 -2.39
N LEU A 169 -3.47 23.77 -1.89
CA LEU A 169 -2.78 22.73 -2.62
C LEU A 169 -3.21 21.37 -2.11
N GLY A 170 -3.65 20.50 -3.02
CA GLY A 170 -3.74 19.09 -2.73
C GLY A 170 -2.46 18.38 -3.17
N PHE A 171 -1.84 17.63 -2.27
CA PHE A 171 -0.61 16.88 -2.53
C PHE A 171 -0.81 15.39 -2.28
N ARG A 172 -0.28 14.55 -3.17
CA ARG A 172 -0.24 13.09 -2.98
C ARG A 172 1.08 12.54 -3.50
N THR A 173 1.70 11.62 -2.76
CA THR A 173 2.82 10.80 -3.24
C THR A 173 2.37 9.34 -3.36
N HIS A 174 3.22 8.47 -3.92
CA HIS A 174 2.93 7.05 -4.09
C HIS A 174 2.53 6.36 -2.79
N ASN A 175 3.17 6.73 -1.66
CA ASN A 175 2.94 6.16 -0.33
C ASN A 175 1.82 6.89 0.45
N LEU A 176 0.91 7.57 -0.24
CA LEU A 176 -0.30 8.18 0.32
C LEU A 176 -1.56 7.63 -0.35
N SER A 177 -2.53 7.22 0.47
CA SER A 177 -3.85 6.74 0.01
C SER A 177 -4.72 7.88 -0.51
N ASN A 178 -4.64 9.06 0.13
CA ASN A 178 -5.44 10.24 -0.17
C ASN A 178 -4.57 11.48 -0.37
N TYR A 179 -5.18 12.55 -0.87
CA TYR A 179 -4.52 13.85 -0.94
C TYR A 179 -4.48 14.51 0.44
N LEU A 180 -3.32 15.03 0.80
CA LEU A 180 -3.16 15.98 1.90
C LEU A 180 -3.47 17.38 1.38
N ILE A 181 -4.24 18.15 2.15
CA ILE A 181 -4.65 19.49 1.78
C ILE A 181 -3.83 20.50 2.60
N PHE A 182 -3.17 21.40 1.90
CA PHE A 182 -2.40 22.48 2.47
C PHE A 182 -3.02 23.81 2.05
N ASN A 183 -3.47 24.60 3.02
CA ASN A 183 -3.95 25.94 2.77
C ASN A 183 -2.75 26.87 2.64
N LYS A 184 -2.81 27.78 1.66
CA LYS A 184 -1.79 28.80 1.45
C LYS A 184 -1.83 29.78 2.63
N ALA A 185 -0.75 29.88 3.39
CA ALA A 185 -0.69 30.72 4.59
C ALA A 185 -0.47 32.20 4.23
N ASN A 186 0.38 32.47 3.24
CA ASN A 186 0.67 33.80 2.72
C ASN A 186 0.30 33.85 1.24
N LYS A 187 -0.60 34.77 0.88
CA LYS A 187 -1.09 35.00 -0.48
C LYS A 187 0.02 35.30 -1.50
N ASP A 188 1.15 35.84 -1.06
CA ASP A 188 2.27 36.21 -1.92
C ASP A 188 3.28 35.08 -2.11
N SER A 189 3.12 33.96 -1.39
CA SER A 189 3.97 32.78 -1.56
C SER A 189 3.80 32.21 -2.97
N ASN A 190 4.93 31.95 -3.62
CA ASN A 190 5.01 31.32 -4.94
C ASN A 190 6.00 30.16 -4.97
N VAL A 191 6.64 29.83 -3.85
CA VAL A 191 7.50 28.65 -3.69
C VAL A 191 6.86 27.74 -2.64
N PHE A 192 6.68 26.46 -2.98
CA PHE A 192 6.10 25.44 -2.11
C PHE A 192 7.01 24.21 -2.09
N GLU A 193 7.65 23.98 -0.96
CA GLU A 193 8.54 22.85 -0.73
C GLU A 193 7.81 21.76 0.05
N PHE A 194 7.67 20.59 -0.56
CA PHE A 194 7.13 19.40 0.07
C PHE A 194 8.27 18.51 0.56
N GLU A 195 8.39 18.42 1.88
CA GLU A 195 9.30 17.51 2.56
C GLU A 195 8.57 16.17 2.76
N ILE A 196 9.09 15.10 2.17
CA ILE A 196 8.47 13.77 2.14
C ILE A 196 9.38 12.81 2.89
N GLU A 197 8.98 12.42 4.09
CA GLU A 197 9.58 11.32 4.84
C GLU A 197 8.93 10.01 4.37
N ASP A 198 9.70 9.15 3.68
CA ASP A 198 9.16 7.94 3.07
C ASP A 198 9.05 6.75 4.04
N ILE A 199 8.37 5.69 3.60
CA ILE A 199 8.22 4.42 4.33
C ILE A 199 9.10 3.33 3.72
N ALA A 200 9.25 2.20 4.43
CA ALA A 200 10.00 1.07 3.90
C ALA A 200 9.22 0.32 2.81
N ALA A 201 9.91 -0.11 1.75
CA ALA A 201 9.31 -0.75 0.58
C ALA A 201 8.57 -2.05 0.90
N TYR A 202 9.04 -2.78 1.92
CA TYR A 202 8.41 -4.02 2.37
C TYR A 202 7.13 -3.81 3.21
N GLU A 203 6.80 -2.59 3.62
CA GLU A 203 5.57 -2.33 4.37
C GLU A 203 4.32 -2.25 3.49
N ASP A 204 4.48 -2.07 2.18
CA ASP A 204 3.38 -2.11 1.20
C ASP A 204 3.13 -3.54 0.67
N ASN A 205 3.88 -4.53 1.17
CA ASN A 205 3.86 -5.90 0.69
C ASN A 205 2.97 -6.79 1.59
N ILE A 206 1.72 -6.99 1.16
CA ILE A 206 0.69 -7.85 1.79
C ILE A 206 0.31 -7.40 3.20
N ARG A 207 -0.18 -6.16 3.27
CA ARG A 207 -0.98 -5.65 4.38
C ARG A 207 -2.32 -5.23 3.78
N ASP A 208 -3.43 -5.53 4.47
CA ASP A 208 -4.83 -5.39 4.01
C ASP A 208 -5.32 -6.45 2.98
N GLU A 209 -4.46 -7.38 2.55
CA GLU A 209 -4.93 -8.53 1.79
C GLU A 209 -5.66 -9.49 2.73
N PHE A 210 -6.91 -9.75 2.39
CA PHE A 210 -7.66 -10.84 2.97
C PHE A 210 -8.10 -11.79 1.88
N PHE A 211 -8.20 -13.07 2.23
CA PHE A 211 -8.86 -14.04 1.37
C PHE A 211 -10.26 -14.31 1.90
N ILE A 212 -11.22 -14.50 1.00
CA ILE A 212 -12.55 -14.97 1.35
C ILE A 212 -12.50 -16.49 1.37
N LEU A 213 -12.66 -17.07 2.56
CA LEU A 213 -12.75 -18.50 2.77
C LEU A 213 -14.17 -18.97 2.44
N ASP A 214 -14.27 -19.93 1.52
CA ASP A 214 -15.50 -20.66 1.23
C ASP A 214 -15.16 -22.14 1.00
N GLY A 215 -15.58 -22.97 1.96
CA GLY A 215 -15.23 -24.38 2.02
C GLY A 215 -13.71 -24.61 2.05
N LYS A 216 -13.18 -25.23 0.99
CA LYS A 216 -11.75 -25.54 0.82
C LYS A 216 -11.03 -24.55 -0.10
N SER A 217 -11.64 -23.41 -0.38
CA SER A 217 -11.10 -22.42 -1.31
C SER A 217 -10.89 -21.07 -0.63
N LEU A 218 -9.81 -20.40 -1.02
CA LEU A 218 -9.51 -19.02 -0.68
C LEU A 218 -9.65 -18.17 -1.94
N TYR A 219 -10.56 -17.20 -1.92
CA TYR A 219 -10.84 -16.31 -3.04
C TYR A 219 -10.21 -14.93 -2.82
N TYR A 220 -9.66 -14.38 -3.90
CA TYR A 220 -9.19 -12.99 -3.92
C TYR A 220 -10.36 -12.00 -3.83
N PRO A 221 -10.23 -10.90 -3.08
CA PRO A 221 -11.22 -9.86 -3.03
C PRO A 221 -11.02 -8.84 -4.18
N ASN A 222 -12.12 -8.36 -4.74
CA ASN A 222 -12.12 -7.21 -5.64
C ASN A 222 -12.05 -5.89 -4.85
N LYS A 223 -11.97 -4.76 -5.56
CA LYS A 223 -11.93 -3.41 -4.95
C LYS A 223 -13.14 -3.07 -4.03
N LYS A 224 -14.25 -3.81 -4.12
CA LYS A 224 -15.43 -3.66 -3.25
C LYS A 224 -15.43 -4.65 -2.07
N GLY A 225 -14.37 -5.45 -1.91
CA GLY A 225 -14.24 -6.46 -0.86
C GLY A 225 -15.10 -7.71 -1.06
N LYS A 226 -15.58 -7.98 -2.29
CA LYS A 226 -16.32 -9.20 -2.66
C LYS A 226 -15.40 -10.14 -3.45
N ILE A 227 -15.79 -11.40 -3.63
CA ILE A 227 -15.04 -12.36 -4.47
C ILE A 227 -14.76 -11.76 -5.85
N ASP A 228 -13.50 -11.78 -6.25
CA ASP A 228 -13.06 -11.41 -7.59
C ASP A 228 -13.20 -12.61 -8.54
N VAL A 229 -14.26 -12.61 -9.33
CA VAL A 229 -14.56 -13.68 -10.29
C VAL A 229 -13.55 -13.78 -11.44
N MET A 230 -12.67 -12.77 -11.59
CA MET A 230 -11.63 -12.77 -12.63
C MET A 230 -10.36 -13.51 -12.21
N GLN A 231 -10.22 -13.83 -10.92
CA GLN A 231 -9.07 -14.55 -10.37
C GLN A 231 -9.48 -15.96 -9.95
N LEU A 232 -8.63 -16.93 -10.26
CA LEU A 232 -8.86 -18.31 -9.83
C LEU A 232 -8.67 -18.41 -8.31
N PRO A 233 -9.52 -19.15 -7.59
CA PRO A 233 -9.33 -19.37 -6.17
C PRO A 233 -8.12 -20.25 -5.90
N LEU A 234 -7.52 -20.07 -4.72
CA LEU A 234 -6.52 -20.98 -4.17
C LEU A 234 -7.24 -22.14 -3.48
N MET A 235 -7.03 -23.37 -3.95
CA MET A 235 -7.69 -24.55 -3.40
C MET A 235 -6.80 -25.22 -2.36
N LYS A 236 -7.38 -25.61 -1.22
CA LYS A 236 -6.72 -26.36 -0.16
C LYS A 236 -6.26 -27.71 -0.71
N LYS A 237 -4.96 -27.95 -0.68
CA LYS A 237 -4.35 -29.22 -1.07
C LYS A 237 -4.70 -30.28 -0.03
N LYS A 238 -5.01 -31.49 -0.49
CA LYS A 238 -5.01 -32.65 0.38
C LYS A 238 -3.56 -32.91 0.78
N MET A 239 -3.27 -32.82 2.08
CA MET A 239 -2.04 -33.36 2.65
C MET A 239 -2.16 -34.88 2.72
#